data_AF-A0A804M605-F1
#
_entry.id   AF-A0A804M605-F1
#
_cell.length_a   1.000
_cell.length_b   1.000
_cell.length_c   1.000
_cell.angle_alpha   90.00
_cell.angle_beta   90.00
_cell.angle_gamma   90.00
#
_symmetry.space_group_name_H-M   'P 1'
#
loop_
_entity.id
_entity.type
_entity.pdbx_description
1 polymer ?
#
loop_
_entity_poly.entity_id
_entity_poly.type
_entity_poly.pdbx_seq_one_letter_code
_entity_poly.pdbx_strand_id
1 'polypeptide(L)'
;MAERGGERGGERGGFGRGFGRGGRGPRQEEEKWVPVTKLGRLVKENRITKIEEIYLHSLPVKEHQIIETLVPGLKDEVMKITPVQKQTRAGQRTRFKAFVVVGDCDGHVGLGVKCAKEVATAIRGAIILAKLSVVPVRRGYWGNKIGQPHTVPCKVTGKCGSVTVRMVPAPRGSGIVAARVPKKVLQFAGIEDVFTSSRGSTKTLGNFVKATFDCLMKTYGFLTPEFWSQTKFSMTPFQQYTDLLAKPTKGLVLEAPTETVEA
;
A
#
# COMPACT_ATOMS: atom_id res chain seq x y z
N MET A 1 -74.35 -27.29 -49.15
CA MET A 1 -73.36 -28.37 -49.31
C MET A 1 -71.98 -27.72 -49.30
N ALA A 2 -71.09 -28.23 -48.43
CA ALA A 2 -69.67 -27.88 -48.22
C ALA A 2 -69.32 -26.70 -47.27
N GLU A 3 -68.74 -27.10 -46.13
CA GLU A 3 -68.05 -26.36 -45.08
C GLU A 3 -66.64 -25.84 -45.47
N ARG A 4 -66.17 -24.84 -44.71
CA ARG A 4 -64.78 -24.58 -44.19
C ARG A 4 -64.73 -23.07 -43.87
N GLY A 5 -64.60 -22.57 -42.63
CA GLY A 5 -63.81 -23.02 -41.48
C GLY A 5 -62.58 -22.12 -41.33
N GLY A 6 -62.59 -21.20 -40.36
CA GLY A 6 -61.35 -20.56 -39.83
C GLY A 6 -61.39 -19.04 -39.60
N GLU A 7 -62.05 -18.60 -38.52
CA GLU A 7 -61.85 -17.28 -37.90
C GLU A 7 -60.44 -17.16 -37.28
N ARG A 8 -59.74 -16.05 -37.53
CA ARG A 8 -58.66 -15.54 -36.67
C ARG A 8 -58.91 -14.08 -36.35
N GLY A 9 -59.73 -13.86 -35.33
CA GLY A 9 -59.81 -12.61 -34.57
C GLY A 9 -58.51 -12.36 -33.80
N GLY A 10 -58.16 -11.08 -33.66
CA GLY A 10 -56.96 -10.64 -32.97
C GLY A 10 -57.11 -10.64 -31.45
N GLU A 11 -55.99 -10.83 -30.75
CA GLU A 11 -55.86 -10.37 -29.36
C GLU A 11 -54.39 -10.01 -29.07
N ARG A 12 -54.16 -8.72 -28.83
CA ARG A 12 -52.91 -8.16 -28.29
C ARG A 12 -52.80 -8.58 -26.83
N GLY A 13 -52.00 -9.60 -26.53
CA GLY A 13 -51.69 -10.04 -25.17
C GLY A 13 -50.23 -9.85 -24.77
N GLY A 14 -49.98 -9.07 -23.71
CA GLY A 14 -48.95 -9.41 -22.72
C GLY A 14 -47.58 -8.73 -22.82
N PHE A 15 -47.48 -7.51 -22.29
CA PHE A 15 -46.26 -6.99 -21.68
C PHE A 15 -45.73 -7.95 -20.60
N GLY A 16 -44.40 -8.15 -20.55
CA GLY A 16 -43.71 -8.56 -19.32
C GLY A 16 -43.27 -10.03 -19.22
N ARG A 17 -42.30 -10.46 -20.03
CA ARG A 17 -41.35 -11.50 -19.60
C ARG A 17 -40.05 -10.82 -19.19
N GLY A 18 -39.96 -10.52 -17.89
CA GLY A 18 -38.72 -10.07 -17.29
C GLY A 18 -37.61 -11.05 -17.61
N PHE A 19 -36.59 -10.57 -18.32
CA PHE A 19 -35.27 -11.19 -18.30
C PHE A 19 -34.83 -11.21 -16.84
N GLY A 20 -35.03 -12.35 -16.18
CA GLY A 20 -34.45 -12.62 -14.87
C GLY A 20 -32.95 -12.44 -14.99
N ARG A 21 -32.46 -11.26 -14.61
CA ARG A 21 -31.06 -11.07 -14.25
C ARG A 21 -30.81 -12.09 -13.16
N GLY A 22 -30.15 -13.19 -13.54
CA GLY A 22 -29.62 -14.16 -12.60
C GLY A 22 -28.99 -13.36 -11.46
N GLY A 23 -29.54 -13.56 -10.26
CA GLY A 23 -29.08 -12.87 -9.08
C GLY A 23 -27.57 -13.02 -9.05
N ARG A 24 -26.86 -11.90 -9.06
CA ARG A 24 -25.48 -11.89 -8.59
C ARG A 24 -25.59 -12.32 -7.14
N GLY A 25 -25.40 -13.61 -6.89
CA GLY A 25 -25.15 -14.12 -5.56
C GLY A 25 -24.06 -13.26 -4.93
N PRO A 26 -24.07 -13.10 -3.61
CA PRO A 26 -23.04 -12.33 -2.92
C PRO A 26 -21.67 -12.89 -3.35
N ARG A 27 -20.92 -12.12 -4.12
CA ARG A 27 -19.53 -12.42 -4.47
C ARG A 27 -18.70 -12.18 -3.21
N GLN A 28 -18.81 -13.12 -2.28
CA GLN A 28 -17.99 -13.26 -1.08
C GLN A 28 -17.22 -14.58 -1.18
N GLU A 29 -16.64 -14.86 -2.33
CA GLU A 29 -15.37 -15.56 -2.31
C GLU A 29 -14.33 -14.46 -2.18
N GLU A 30 -13.59 -14.43 -1.07
CA GLU A 30 -12.35 -13.64 -1.01
C GLU A 30 -11.53 -14.02 -2.23
N GLU A 31 -11.37 -13.07 -3.17
CA GLU A 31 -10.64 -13.33 -4.40
C GLU A 31 -9.22 -13.76 -4.05
N LYS A 32 -8.97 -15.07 -4.16
CA LYS A 32 -7.67 -15.68 -3.91
C LYS A 32 -6.63 -14.99 -4.78
N TRP A 33 -5.74 -14.21 -4.16
CA TRP A 33 -4.75 -13.39 -4.87
C TRP A 33 -3.94 -14.22 -5.87
N VAL A 34 -4.00 -13.85 -7.15
CA VAL A 34 -3.18 -14.44 -8.21
C VAL A 34 -2.05 -13.45 -8.53
N PRO A 35 -0.77 -13.80 -8.23
CA PRO A 35 0.34 -12.89 -8.44
C PRO A 35 0.66 -12.77 -9.93
N VAL A 36 0.88 -11.55 -10.38
CA VAL A 36 1.19 -11.26 -11.79
C VAL A 36 2.71 -11.07 -11.97
N THR A 37 3.35 -10.47 -10.98
CA THR A 37 4.79 -10.18 -10.98
C THR A 37 5.63 -11.37 -10.51
N LYS A 38 6.91 -11.39 -10.93
CA LYS A 38 7.92 -12.35 -10.42
C LYS A 38 8.03 -12.30 -8.90
N LEU A 39 8.05 -11.09 -8.34
CA LEU A 39 8.08 -10.85 -6.89
C LEU A 39 6.85 -11.45 -6.20
N GLY A 40 5.65 -11.21 -6.73
CA GLY A 40 4.42 -11.76 -6.19
C GLY A 40 4.40 -13.29 -6.16
N ARG A 41 4.94 -13.95 -7.19
CA ARG A 41 5.05 -15.43 -7.22
C ARG A 41 5.98 -15.94 -6.12
N LEU A 42 7.16 -15.33 -5.98
CA LEU A 42 8.13 -15.72 -4.96
C LEU A 42 7.57 -15.58 -3.54
N VAL A 43 6.81 -14.52 -3.29
CA VAL A 43 6.18 -14.27 -2.00
C VAL A 43 5.03 -15.25 -1.74
N LYS A 44 4.16 -15.47 -2.73
CA LYS A 44 3.05 -16.44 -2.61
C LYS A 44 3.52 -17.87 -2.40
N GLU A 45 4.66 -18.25 -2.99
CA GLU A 45 5.27 -19.57 -2.84
C GLU A 45 6.22 -19.67 -1.62
N ASN A 46 6.18 -18.69 -0.71
CA ASN A 46 6.98 -18.64 0.52
C ASN A 46 8.50 -18.74 0.30
N ARG A 47 9.01 -18.29 -0.87
CA ARG A 47 10.45 -18.24 -1.18
C ARG A 47 11.12 -16.98 -0.62
N ILE A 48 10.34 -15.90 -0.52
CA ILE A 48 10.69 -14.67 0.20
C ILE A 48 9.79 -14.65 1.43
N THR A 49 10.39 -14.75 2.62
CA THR A 49 9.64 -14.82 3.89
C THR A 49 9.65 -13.49 4.62
N LYS A 50 10.69 -12.66 4.41
CA LYS A 50 10.87 -11.38 5.09
C LYS A 50 10.85 -10.23 4.11
N ILE A 51 10.22 -9.13 4.50
CA ILE A 51 10.22 -7.89 3.73
C ILE A 51 11.63 -7.26 3.63
N GLU A 52 12.50 -7.56 4.59
CA GLU A 52 13.90 -7.12 4.60
C GLU A 52 14.69 -7.57 3.37
N GLU A 53 14.41 -8.76 2.83
CA GLU A 53 15.04 -9.26 1.60
C GLU A 53 14.68 -8.38 0.38
N ILE A 54 13.44 -7.89 0.34
CA ILE A 54 12.96 -6.96 -0.70
C ILE A 54 13.70 -5.63 -0.58
N TYR A 55 13.89 -5.14 0.65
CA TYR A 55 14.61 -3.89 0.91
C TYR A 55 16.10 -3.98 0.58
N LEU A 56 16.76 -5.07 0.97
CA LEU A 56 18.19 -5.27 0.73
C LEU A 56 18.52 -5.24 -0.78
N HIS A 57 17.66 -5.85 -1.60
CA HIS A 57 17.83 -5.89 -3.05
C HIS A 57 17.09 -4.76 -3.80
N SER A 58 16.50 -3.79 -3.07
CA SER A 58 15.78 -2.64 -3.64
C SER A 58 14.73 -3.02 -4.68
N LEU A 59 14.01 -4.12 -4.45
CA LEU A 59 13.03 -4.63 -5.40
C LEU A 59 11.73 -3.82 -5.35
N PRO A 60 11.19 -3.36 -6.50
CA PRO A 60 9.99 -2.54 -6.51
C PRO A 60 8.74 -3.37 -6.26
N VAL A 61 8.01 -3.06 -5.20
CA VAL A 61 6.70 -3.66 -4.91
C VAL A 61 5.63 -3.00 -5.76
N LYS A 62 4.91 -3.80 -6.56
CA LYS A 62 3.82 -3.33 -7.45
C LYS A 62 2.45 -3.90 -7.11
N GLU A 63 2.39 -4.88 -6.22
CA GLU A 63 1.16 -5.52 -5.74
C GLU A 63 1.08 -5.33 -4.23
N HIS A 64 -0.04 -4.80 -3.71
CA HIS A 64 -0.16 -4.50 -2.28
C HIS A 64 -0.27 -5.76 -1.43
N GLN A 65 -0.77 -6.84 -2.04
CA GLN A 65 -0.94 -8.14 -1.41
C GLN A 65 0.39 -8.73 -0.95
N ILE A 66 1.51 -8.41 -1.64
CA ILE A 66 2.86 -8.81 -1.23
C ILE A 66 3.16 -8.34 0.20
N ILE A 67 2.78 -7.11 0.51
CA ILE A 67 3.04 -6.50 1.82
C ILE A 67 2.04 -6.99 2.85
N GLU A 68 0.80 -7.29 2.44
CA GLU A 68 -0.20 -7.92 3.32
C GLU A 68 0.22 -9.32 3.77
N THR A 69 0.88 -10.10 2.89
CA THR A 69 1.40 -11.42 3.24
C THR A 69 2.67 -11.38 4.10
N LEU A 70 3.57 -10.41 3.85
CA LEU A 70 4.86 -10.34 4.53
C LEU A 70 4.80 -9.61 5.88
N VAL A 71 3.90 -8.64 6.02
CA VAL A 71 3.72 -7.85 7.24
C VAL A 71 2.26 -7.93 7.66
N PRO A 72 1.86 -9.01 8.36
CA PRO A 72 0.52 -9.09 8.92
C PRO A 72 0.34 -8.05 10.02
N GLY A 73 -0.88 -7.51 10.15
CA GLY A 73 -1.21 -6.55 11.23
C GLY A 73 -0.96 -5.07 10.91
N LEU A 74 -0.74 -4.73 9.64
CA LEU A 74 -0.69 -3.33 9.20
C LEU A 74 -1.99 -2.59 9.55
N LYS A 75 -1.84 -1.49 10.27
CA LYS A 75 -2.92 -0.57 10.63
C LYS A 75 -2.89 0.61 9.66
N ASP A 76 -4.06 1.06 9.23
CA ASP A 76 -4.23 2.25 8.40
C ASP A 76 -4.89 3.39 9.17
N GLU A 77 -4.46 4.62 8.87
CA GLU A 77 -5.09 5.82 9.41
C GLU A 77 -5.21 6.92 8.35
N VAL A 78 -6.43 7.46 8.23
CA VAL A 78 -6.72 8.58 7.35
C VAL A 78 -6.29 9.89 8.02
N MET A 79 -5.25 10.52 7.48
CA MET A 79 -4.66 11.73 8.05
C MET A 79 -5.48 12.98 7.70
N LYS A 80 -5.84 13.12 6.42
CA LYS A 80 -6.61 14.27 5.93
C LYS A 80 -7.30 13.94 4.61
N ILE A 81 -8.50 14.47 4.45
CA ILE A 81 -9.21 14.55 3.18
C ILE A 81 -9.30 16.03 2.79
N THR A 82 -8.91 16.35 1.56
CA THR A 82 -8.99 17.71 1.00
C THR A 82 -9.78 17.71 -0.29
N PRO A 83 -10.84 18.53 -0.44
CA PRO A 83 -11.49 18.74 -1.72
C PRO A 83 -10.53 19.51 -2.63
N VAL A 84 -10.43 19.08 -3.89
CA VAL A 84 -9.70 19.76 -4.95
C VAL A 84 -10.64 19.99 -6.12
N GLN A 85 -10.68 21.22 -6.60
CA GLN A 85 -11.64 21.65 -7.61
C GLN A 85 -10.91 22.04 -8.90
N LYS A 86 -11.45 21.63 -10.05
CA LYS A 86 -11.00 22.05 -11.37
C LYS A 86 -12.14 22.80 -12.06
N GLN A 87 -11.90 24.04 -12.47
CA GLN A 87 -12.83 24.78 -13.32
C GLN A 87 -12.83 24.16 -14.73
N THR A 88 -14.03 23.91 -15.27
CA THR A 88 -14.23 23.43 -16.64
C THR A 88 -15.19 24.38 -17.37
N ARG A 89 -15.36 24.19 -18.69
CA ARG A 89 -16.33 24.98 -19.47
C ARG A 89 -17.77 24.80 -18.96
N ALA A 90 -18.09 23.62 -18.42
CA ALA A 90 -19.39 23.28 -17.85
C ALA A 90 -19.38 23.32 -16.30
N GLY A 91 -18.81 24.39 -15.73
CA GLY A 91 -18.77 24.59 -14.27
C GLY A 91 -17.62 23.88 -13.56
N GLN A 92 -17.77 23.69 -12.24
CA GLN A 92 -16.72 23.15 -11.38
C GLN A 92 -16.80 21.62 -11.26
N ARG A 93 -15.66 20.96 -11.46
CA ARG A 93 -15.50 19.53 -11.20
C ARG A 93 -14.68 19.30 -9.94
N THR A 94 -15.33 18.76 -8.91
CA THR A 94 -14.69 18.46 -7.63
C THR A 94 -14.15 17.03 -7.60
N ARG A 95 -13.04 16.84 -6.89
CA ARG A 95 -12.44 15.55 -6.54
C ARG A 95 -11.97 15.62 -5.10
N PHE A 96 -11.76 14.47 -4.47
CA PHE A 96 -11.24 14.39 -3.11
C PHE A 96 -9.86 13.77 -3.13
N LYS A 97 -8.91 14.44 -2.49
CA LYS A 97 -7.56 13.95 -2.24
C LYS A 97 -7.49 13.41 -0.81
N ALA A 98 -7.16 12.14 -0.66
CA ALA A 98 -6.97 11.47 0.61
C ALA A 98 -5.48 11.26 0.88
N PHE A 99 -5.07 11.54 2.12
CA PHE A 99 -3.75 11.20 2.65
C PHE A 99 -3.95 10.12 3.71
N VAL A 100 -3.32 8.97 3.51
CA VAL A 100 -3.42 7.81 4.40
C VAL A 100 -2.02 7.35 4.75
N VAL A 101 -1.82 7.02 6.02
CA VAL A 101 -0.59 6.40 6.52
C VAL A 101 -0.92 4.96 6.89
N VAL A 102 -0.01 4.05 6.60
CA VAL A 102 -0.10 2.63 6.96
C VAL A 102 1.18 2.26 7.69
N GLY A 103 1.10 1.45 8.73
CA GLY A 103 2.27 0.95 9.44
C GLY A 103 1.94 -0.11 10.49
N ASP A 104 2.96 -0.75 11.02
CA ASP A 104 2.88 -1.84 11.99
C ASP A 104 3.32 -1.44 13.41
N CYS A 105 3.68 -0.18 13.61
CA CYS A 105 4.29 0.32 14.85
C CYS A 105 5.62 -0.36 15.21
N ASP A 106 6.26 -1.05 14.26
CA ASP A 106 7.51 -1.79 14.48
C ASP A 106 8.57 -1.47 13.41
N GLY A 107 8.61 -0.20 12.98
CA GLY A 107 9.61 0.27 12.03
C GLY A 107 9.19 0.18 10.56
N HIS A 108 7.93 -0.11 10.24
CA HIS A 108 7.43 -0.01 8.86
C HIS A 108 6.39 1.10 8.73
N VAL A 109 6.63 2.04 7.81
CA VAL A 109 5.67 3.11 7.50
C VAL A 109 5.52 3.27 6.00
N GLY A 110 4.29 3.41 5.55
CA GLY A 110 3.92 3.76 4.18
C GLY A 110 3.05 5.00 4.13
N LEU A 111 3.21 5.78 3.07
CA LEU A 111 2.41 7.00 2.81
C LEU A 111 1.70 6.89 1.47
N GLY A 112 0.37 6.94 1.51
CA GLY A 112 -0.49 6.90 0.34
C GLY A 112 -1.17 8.23 0.09
N VAL A 113 -1.16 8.67 -1.16
CA VAL A 113 -1.89 9.86 -1.60
C VAL A 113 -2.65 9.54 -2.87
N LYS A 114 -3.98 9.63 -2.84
CA LYS A 114 -4.82 9.41 -4.01
C LYS A 114 -5.88 10.47 -4.16
N CYS A 115 -6.22 10.78 -5.41
CA CYS A 115 -7.34 11.65 -5.76
C CYS A 115 -8.40 10.85 -6.53
N ALA A 116 -9.65 10.89 -6.09
CA ALA A 116 -10.77 10.27 -6.79
C ALA A 116 -12.01 11.19 -6.81
N LYS A 117 -13.05 10.81 -7.56
CA LYS A 117 -14.33 11.55 -7.58
C LYS A 117 -15.08 11.43 -6.26
N GLU A 118 -15.01 10.26 -5.63
CA GLU A 118 -15.68 9.96 -4.36
C GLU A 118 -14.65 9.80 -3.24
N VAL A 119 -15.07 10.12 -2.02
CA VAL A 119 -14.19 10.04 -0.84
C VAL A 119 -13.79 8.59 -0.55
N ALA A 120 -14.74 7.66 -0.55
CA ALA A 120 -14.47 6.25 -0.22
C ALA A 120 -13.48 5.61 -1.21
N THR A 121 -13.60 5.90 -2.51
CA THR A 121 -12.68 5.38 -3.54
C THR A 121 -11.29 6.02 -3.44
N ALA A 122 -11.19 7.29 -3.03
CA ALA A 122 -9.93 7.93 -2.74
C ALA A 122 -9.22 7.27 -1.56
N ILE A 123 -9.94 6.99 -0.46
CA ILE A 123 -9.38 6.35 0.75
C ILE A 123 -8.89 4.94 0.42
N ARG A 124 -9.74 4.08 -0.16
CA ARG A 124 -9.36 2.69 -0.50
C ARG A 124 -8.10 2.63 -1.37
N GLY A 125 -8.04 3.48 -2.40
CA GLY A 125 -6.87 3.49 -3.25
C GLY A 125 -5.65 4.19 -2.63
N ALA A 126 -5.83 5.08 -1.66
CA ALA A 126 -4.73 5.63 -0.88
C ALA A 126 -4.15 4.58 0.08
N ILE A 127 -4.97 3.72 0.70
CA ILE A 127 -4.52 2.57 1.50
C ILE A 127 -3.64 1.65 0.64
N ILE A 128 -4.11 1.27 -0.56
CA ILE A 128 -3.33 0.43 -1.50
C ILE A 128 -1.99 1.08 -1.84
N LEU A 129 -1.99 2.37 -2.18
CA LEU A 129 -0.74 3.10 -2.48
C LEU A 129 0.19 3.22 -1.27
N ALA A 130 -0.35 3.37 -0.06
CA ALA A 130 0.44 3.42 1.17
C ALA A 130 1.13 2.08 1.41
N LYS A 131 0.44 0.96 1.20
CA LYS A 131 1.03 -0.38 1.27
C LYS A 131 2.18 -0.50 0.27
N LEU A 132 1.99 -0.11 -0.99
CA LEU A 132 3.07 -0.17 -2.00
C LEU A 132 4.31 0.68 -1.68
N SER A 133 4.15 1.73 -0.85
CA SER A 133 5.22 2.65 -0.48
C SER A 133 5.74 2.46 0.94
N VAL A 134 5.59 1.26 1.54
CA VAL A 134 6.14 0.97 2.87
C VAL A 134 7.66 0.93 2.84
N VAL A 135 8.28 1.74 3.69
CA VAL A 135 9.74 1.88 3.83
C VAL A 135 10.13 1.47 5.26
N PRO A 136 11.29 0.82 5.45
CA PRO A 136 11.81 0.52 6.77
C PRO A 136 12.33 1.80 7.44
N VAL A 137 12.09 1.92 8.74
CA VAL A 137 12.54 3.02 9.59
C VAL A 137 13.58 2.50 10.56
N ARG A 138 14.78 3.09 10.51
CA ARG A 138 15.83 2.74 11.46
C ARG A 138 15.53 3.41 12.80
N ARG A 139 15.32 2.60 13.84
CA ARG A 139 15.30 3.04 15.24
C ARG A 139 16.70 2.87 15.85
N GLY A 140 16.97 3.64 16.90
CA GLY A 140 18.25 3.67 17.58
C GLY A 140 18.14 4.13 19.03
N TYR A 141 19.26 4.63 19.54
CA TYR A 141 19.46 5.02 20.93
C TYR A 141 19.93 6.47 21.00
N TRP A 142 19.58 7.18 22.08
CA TRP A 142 20.04 8.55 22.29
C TRP A 142 21.49 8.63 22.79
N GLY A 143 21.88 7.70 23.66
CA GLY A 143 23.20 7.58 24.25
C GLY A 143 23.55 6.12 24.51
N ASN A 144 23.34 5.65 25.73
CA ASN A 144 23.57 4.24 26.08
C ASN A 144 22.61 3.29 25.34
N LYS A 145 23.15 2.17 24.87
CA LYS A 145 22.42 1.08 24.19
C LYS A 145 21.73 0.16 25.19
N ILE A 146 20.74 0.70 25.90
CA ILE A 146 20.01 -0.04 26.93
C ILE A 146 18.67 -0.46 26.33
N GLY A 147 18.32 -1.74 26.43
CA GLY A 147 17.03 -2.30 25.99
C GLY A 147 16.76 -2.16 24.49
N GLN A 148 15.49 -2.11 24.11
CA GLN A 148 15.07 -1.98 22.72
C GLN A 148 15.31 -0.56 22.16
N PRO A 149 15.59 -0.42 20.85
CA PRO A 149 15.66 0.88 20.18
C PRO A 149 14.33 1.63 20.28
N HIS A 150 14.37 2.90 20.65
CA HIS A 150 13.18 3.70 21.02
C HIS A 150 13.13 5.06 20.31
N THR A 151 14.28 5.57 19.85
CA THR A 151 14.41 6.90 19.24
C THR A 151 15.01 6.83 17.84
N VAL A 152 15.20 7.96 17.18
CA VAL A 152 15.89 8.06 15.88
C VAL A 152 17.41 7.93 16.13
N PRO A 153 18.19 7.23 15.28
CA PRO A 153 19.63 7.02 15.52
C PRO A 153 20.49 8.29 15.38
N CYS A 154 20.08 9.24 14.56
CA CYS A 154 20.82 10.46 14.27
C CYS A 154 19.86 11.64 14.04
N LYS A 155 20.40 12.86 13.99
CA LYS A 155 19.59 14.03 13.66
C LYS A 155 19.29 14.00 12.15
N VAL A 156 18.05 13.71 11.80
CA VAL A 156 17.62 13.59 10.39
C VAL A 156 16.74 14.77 9.99
N THR A 157 16.92 15.26 8.78
CA THR A 157 16.12 16.33 8.18
C THR A 157 15.42 15.85 6.91
N GLY A 158 14.11 16.11 6.85
CA GLY A 158 13.25 15.82 5.72
C GLY A 158 12.63 17.09 5.18
N LYS A 159 12.40 17.14 3.87
CA LYS A 159 11.92 18.35 3.19
C LYS A 159 10.87 18.01 2.14
N CYS A 160 9.79 18.77 2.12
CA CYS A 160 8.80 18.75 1.04
C CYS A 160 8.28 20.16 0.79
N GLY A 161 8.53 20.70 -0.41
CA GLY A 161 8.26 22.11 -0.72
C GLY A 161 9.08 23.04 0.18
N SER A 162 8.43 24.01 0.82
CA SER A 162 9.05 24.92 1.79
C SER A 162 9.11 24.36 3.21
N VAL A 163 8.48 23.21 3.47
CA VAL A 163 8.40 22.62 4.81
C VAL A 163 9.63 21.76 5.05
N THR A 164 10.33 22.03 6.14
CA THR A 164 11.44 21.23 6.65
C THR A 164 11.07 20.70 8.02
N VAL A 165 11.28 19.40 8.23
CA VAL A 165 11.10 18.73 9.51
C VAL A 165 12.45 18.18 9.92
N ARG A 166 12.81 18.35 11.19
CA ARG A 166 14.02 17.80 11.78
C ARG A 166 13.63 16.93 12.96
N MET A 167 14.10 15.70 12.95
CA MET A 167 14.00 14.78 14.08
C MET A 167 15.30 14.81 14.85
N VAL A 168 15.21 14.98 16.15
CA VAL A 168 16.33 14.99 17.08
C VAL A 168 16.13 13.85 18.07
N PRO A 169 17.12 12.96 18.23
CA PRO A 169 17.06 11.87 19.19
C PRO A 169 16.79 12.40 20.62
N ALA A 170 15.97 11.69 21.38
CA ALA A 170 15.52 12.09 22.73
C ALA A 170 15.74 10.97 23.76
N PRO A 171 15.96 11.29 25.04
CA PRO A 171 16.10 10.29 26.10
C PRO A 171 14.80 9.49 26.31
N ARG A 172 14.93 8.27 26.85
CA ARG A 172 13.80 7.38 27.12
C ARG A 172 12.75 8.05 28.01
N GLY A 173 11.48 7.91 27.66
CA GLY A 173 10.35 8.44 28.42
C GLY A 173 10.05 9.91 28.16
N SER A 174 10.72 10.55 27.21
CA SER A 174 10.38 11.91 26.75
C SER A 174 9.04 11.96 26.00
N GLY A 175 8.64 10.84 25.41
CA GLY A 175 7.54 10.72 24.48
C GLY A 175 7.79 11.43 23.16
N ILE A 176 6.78 11.38 22.30
CA ILE A 176 6.79 12.04 20.99
C ILE A 176 6.39 13.51 21.16
N VAL A 177 7.38 14.41 21.15
CA VAL A 177 7.18 15.86 21.17
C VAL A 177 7.01 16.35 19.73
N ALA A 178 5.77 16.26 19.23
CA ALA A 178 5.41 16.65 17.89
C ALA A 178 3.97 17.15 17.78
N ALA A 179 3.68 17.91 16.71
CA ALA A 179 2.31 18.25 16.35
C ALA A 179 1.48 16.99 16.04
N ARG A 180 0.15 17.09 16.08
CA ARG A 180 -0.77 15.94 15.91
C ARG A 180 -0.49 15.09 14.67
N VAL A 181 -0.10 15.72 13.56
CA VAL A 181 0.14 15.05 12.28
C VAL A 181 1.42 14.21 12.30
N PRO A 182 2.62 14.78 12.51
CA PRO A 182 3.85 13.99 12.60
C PRO A 182 3.83 13.00 13.76
N LYS A 183 3.12 13.30 14.86
CA LYS A 183 2.98 12.38 16.00
C LYS A 183 2.40 11.03 15.57
N LYS A 184 1.34 11.02 14.77
CA LYS A 184 0.74 9.78 14.23
C LYS A 184 1.71 9.02 13.32
N VAL A 185 2.39 9.72 12.42
CA VAL A 185 3.38 9.10 11.52
C VAL A 185 4.51 8.43 12.30
N LEU A 186 4.97 9.07 13.37
CA LEU A 186 6.00 8.54 14.27
C LEU A 186 5.53 7.35 15.10
N GLN A 187 4.26 7.34 15.51
CA GLN A 187 3.64 6.19 16.18
C GLN A 187 3.60 4.96 15.26
N PHE A 188 3.19 5.13 14.00
CA PHE A 188 3.25 4.05 13.01
C PHE A 188 4.68 3.56 12.74
N ALA A 189 5.67 4.44 12.89
CA ALA A 189 7.09 4.07 12.78
C ALA A 189 7.62 3.29 13.99
N GLY A 190 6.85 3.18 15.08
CA GLY A 190 7.32 2.56 16.33
C GLY A 190 8.38 3.38 17.08
N ILE A 191 8.42 4.71 16.84
CA ILE A 191 9.30 5.62 17.57
C ILE A 191 8.56 6.12 18.81
N GLU A 192 9.14 5.90 19.98
CA GLU A 192 8.56 6.26 21.28
C GLU A 192 8.97 7.67 21.70
N ASP A 193 10.25 8.01 21.50
CA ASP A 193 10.86 9.24 22.01
C ASP A 193 11.54 10.01 20.88
N VAL A 194 11.11 11.25 20.63
CA VAL A 194 11.77 12.11 19.64
C VAL A 194 11.37 13.57 19.84
N PHE A 195 12.34 14.47 19.73
CA PHE A 195 12.07 15.90 19.60
C PHE A 195 11.94 16.25 18.13
N THR A 196 10.83 16.88 17.77
CA THR A 196 10.63 17.37 16.40
C THR A 196 10.72 18.89 16.37
N SER A 197 11.35 19.41 15.32
CA SER A 197 11.27 20.82 14.98
C SER A 197 10.84 20.94 13.52
N SER A 198 10.02 21.93 13.22
CA SER A 198 9.54 22.18 11.87
C SER A 198 9.66 23.65 11.52
N ARG A 199 10.09 23.93 10.29
CA ARG A 199 10.19 25.29 9.74
C ARG A 199 9.53 25.34 8.37
N GLY A 200 8.99 26.50 8.01
CA GLY A 200 8.23 26.72 6.76
C GLY A 200 6.71 26.65 6.96
N SER A 201 5.95 26.49 5.87
CA SER A 201 4.48 26.55 5.89
C SER A 201 3.82 25.23 6.33
N THR A 202 3.87 24.96 7.63
CA THR A 202 3.32 23.74 8.26
C THR A 202 1.79 23.64 8.23
N LYS A 203 1.09 24.75 7.94
CA LYS A 203 -0.38 24.77 7.70
C LYS A 203 -0.78 23.83 6.55
N THR A 204 0.10 23.64 5.57
CA THR A 204 -0.14 22.73 4.44
C THR A 204 0.11 21.28 4.82
N LEU A 205 -0.91 20.65 5.42
CA LEU A 205 -0.81 19.28 5.97
C LEU A 205 -0.27 18.24 4.98
N GLY A 206 -0.60 18.35 3.69
CA GLY A 206 -0.10 17.41 2.68
C GLY A 206 1.42 17.43 2.51
N ASN A 207 2.04 18.61 2.53
CA ASN A 207 3.50 18.75 2.46
C ASN A 207 4.14 18.39 3.81
N PHE A 208 3.46 18.71 4.91
CA PHE A 208 3.97 18.41 6.25
C PHE A 208 4.06 16.90 6.52
N VAL A 209 3.05 16.12 6.13
CA VAL A 209 3.09 14.64 6.21
C VAL A 209 4.22 14.09 5.35
N LYS A 210 4.36 14.56 4.10
CA LYS A 210 5.43 14.13 3.19
C LYS A 210 6.82 14.46 3.71
N ALA A 211 7.02 15.65 4.26
CA ALA A 211 8.30 16.05 4.86
C ALA A 211 8.66 15.18 6.08
N THR A 212 7.66 14.80 6.88
CA THR A 212 7.86 13.90 8.02
C THR A 212 8.22 12.48 7.55
N PHE A 213 7.53 11.97 6.53
CA PHE A 213 7.83 10.67 5.93
C PHE A 213 9.25 10.64 5.32
N ASP A 214 9.65 11.70 4.62
CA ASP A 214 11.01 11.86 4.06
C ASP A 214 12.11 11.83 5.14
N CYS A 215 11.87 12.38 6.34
CA CYS A 215 12.79 12.19 7.47
C CYS A 215 13.00 10.70 7.79
N LEU A 216 11.91 9.94 7.86
CA LEU A 216 11.96 8.52 8.24
C LEU A 216 12.68 7.68 7.18
N MET A 217 12.42 7.94 5.90
CA MET A 217 13.12 7.29 4.79
C MET A 217 14.64 7.52 4.85
N LYS A 218 15.06 8.73 5.23
CA LYS A 218 16.48 9.11 5.30
C LYS A 218 17.23 8.53 6.49
N THR A 219 16.57 7.84 7.41
CA THR A 219 17.23 7.24 8.59
C THR A 219 18.29 6.20 8.21
N TYR A 220 18.06 5.42 7.14
CA TYR A 220 19.05 4.49 6.59
C TYR A 220 20.05 5.17 5.64
N GLY A 221 19.80 6.41 5.22
CA GLY A 221 20.73 7.19 4.39
C GLY A 221 21.93 7.75 5.16
N PHE A 222 21.91 7.69 6.49
CA PHE A 222 23.01 8.15 7.32
C PHE A 222 23.91 6.99 7.75
N LEU A 223 25.15 7.02 7.28
CA LEU A 223 26.15 6.00 7.61
C LEU A 223 26.69 6.24 9.02
N THR A 224 26.41 5.31 9.95
CA THR A 224 27.01 5.32 11.29
C THR A 224 28.13 4.28 11.38
N PRO A 225 29.06 4.40 12.35
CA PRO A 225 30.16 3.44 12.50
C PRO A 225 29.73 1.97 12.59
N GLU A 226 28.52 1.70 13.09
CA GLU A 226 27.92 0.37 13.15
C GLU A 226 27.73 -0.29 11.78
N PHE A 227 27.65 0.50 10.72
CA PHE A 227 27.47 0.04 9.34
C PHE A 227 28.75 0.17 8.49
N TRP A 228 29.92 0.40 9.11
CA TRP A 228 31.19 0.47 8.39
C TRP A 228 31.78 -0.90 8.04
N SER A 229 31.35 -1.96 8.73
CA SER A 229 31.78 -3.32 8.41
C SER A 229 31.40 -3.69 6.98
N GLN A 230 32.34 -4.26 6.23
CA GLN A 230 32.08 -4.72 4.86
C GLN A 230 30.97 -5.77 4.86
N THR A 231 29.95 -5.56 4.04
CA THR A 231 28.86 -6.51 3.85
C THR A 231 29.23 -7.53 2.78
N LYS A 232 28.78 -8.78 2.96
CA LYS A 232 28.88 -9.80 1.92
C LYS A 232 27.71 -9.64 0.96
N PHE A 233 27.99 -9.55 -0.34
CA PHE A 233 26.94 -9.48 -1.35
C PHE A 233 26.26 -10.85 -1.49
N SER A 234 24.99 -10.93 -1.11
CA SER A 234 24.14 -12.10 -1.36
C SER A 234 23.60 -12.08 -2.79
N MET A 235 23.30 -13.27 -3.31
CA MET A 235 22.61 -13.40 -4.59
C MET A 235 21.20 -12.79 -4.50
N THR A 236 20.74 -12.18 -5.59
CA THR A 236 19.37 -11.65 -5.63
C THR A 236 18.34 -12.77 -5.64
N PRO A 237 17.14 -12.59 -5.06
CA PRO A 237 16.07 -13.59 -5.10
C PRO A 237 15.69 -13.98 -6.52
N PHE A 238 15.80 -13.06 -7.48
CA PHE A 238 15.54 -13.35 -8.89
C PHE A 238 16.58 -14.29 -9.52
N GLN A 239 17.83 -14.24 -9.07
CA GLN A 239 18.88 -15.14 -9.54
C GLN A 239 18.78 -16.50 -8.86
N GLN A 240 18.53 -16.52 -7.55
CA GLN A 240 18.45 -17.76 -6.76
C GLN A 240 17.26 -18.64 -7.19
N TYR A 241 16.14 -18.02 -7.58
CA TYR A 241 14.91 -18.73 -7.95
C TYR A 241 14.60 -18.65 -9.45
N THR A 242 15.63 -18.56 -10.29
CA THR A 242 15.50 -18.48 -11.75
C THR A 242 14.69 -19.67 -12.30
N ASP A 243 14.99 -20.89 -11.87
CA ASP A 243 14.33 -22.12 -12.36
C ASP A 243 12.84 -22.15 -12.05
N LEU A 244 12.45 -21.59 -10.91
CA LEU A 244 11.07 -21.48 -10.49
C LEU A 244 10.33 -20.43 -11.32
N LEU A 245 10.98 -19.30 -11.58
CA LEU A 245 10.42 -18.20 -12.38
C LEU A 245 10.36 -18.52 -13.88
N ALA A 246 11.18 -19.46 -14.35
CA ALA A 246 11.16 -19.97 -15.72
C ALA A 246 9.90 -20.82 -16.00
N LYS A 247 9.30 -21.43 -14.97
CA LYS A 247 8.05 -22.18 -15.13
C LYS A 247 6.92 -21.24 -15.58
N PRO A 248 6.14 -21.63 -16.60
CA PRO A 248 5.04 -20.81 -17.07
C PRO A 248 4.01 -20.63 -15.95
N THR A 249 3.48 -19.41 -15.84
CA THR A 249 2.41 -19.09 -14.90
C THR A 249 1.20 -19.97 -15.22
N LYS A 250 0.69 -20.76 -14.27
CA LYS A 250 -0.46 -21.67 -14.47
C LYS A 250 -1.69 -21.01 -15.13
N GLY A 251 -1.84 -19.68 -15.03
CA GLY A 251 -2.92 -18.93 -15.68
C GLY A 251 -2.77 -18.66 -17.19
N LEU A 252 -1.68 -19.11 -17.84
CA LEU A 252 -1.50 -19.01 -19.30
C LEU A 252 -1.55 -20.37 -20.01
N VAL A 253 -1.64 -21.46 -19.28
CA VAL A 253 -1.96 -22.77 -19.86
C VAL A 253 -3.48 -22.81 -19.93
N LEU A 254 -4.05 -22.48 -21.09
CA LEU A 254 -5.37 -23.00 -21.44
C LEU A 254 -5.23 -24.52 -21.32
N GLU A 255 -5.82 -25.11 -20.30
CA GLU A 255 -5.91 -26.56 -20.17
C GLU A 255 -6.59 -27.05 -21.45
N ALA A 256 -5.81 -27.60 -22.38
CA ALA A 256 -6.36 -28.32 -23.51
C ALA A 256 -7.18 -29.47 -22.90
N PRO A 257 -8.45 -29.65 -23.29
CA PRO A 257 -9.24 -30.74 -22.78
C PRO A 257 -8.51 -32.03 -23.15
N THR A 258 -8.03 -32.76 -22.13
CA THR A 258 -7.53 -34.11 -22.31
C THR A 258 -8.72 -34.95 -22.74
N GLU A 259 -8.83 -35.22 -24.04
CA GLU A 259 -9.69 -36.28 -24.54
C GLU A 259 -9.20 -37.58 -23.91
N THR A 260 -9.96 -38.06 -22.93
CA THR A 260 -9.88 -39.43 -22.45
C THR A 260 -10.29 -40.33 -23.61
N VAL A 261 -9.30 -40.82 -24.36
CA VAL A 261 -9.49 -41.95 -25.27
C VAL A 261 -9.57 -43.18 -24.38
N GLU A 262 -10.80 -43.62 -24.11
CA GLU A 262 -11.07 -44.96 -23.58
C GLU A 262 -10.71 -45.99 -24.65
N ALA A 263 -9.92 -46.98 -24.26
CA ALA A 263 -9.70 -48.24 -24.98
C ALA A 263 -9.87 -49.38 -23.99
#